data_AF-A0A0A5I1Y1-F1
#
_entry.id   AF-A0A0A5I1Y1-F1
#
_cell.length_a   1.000
_cell.length_b   1.000
_cell.length_c   1.000
_cell.angle_alpha   90.00
_cell.angle_beta   90.00
_cell.angle_gamma   90.00
#
_symmetry.space_group_name_H-M   'P 1'
#
loop_
_entity.id
_entity.type
_entity.pdbx_description
1 polymer ?
#
loop_
_entity_poly.entity_id
_entity_poly.type
_entity_poly.pdbx_seq_one_letter_code
_entity_poly.pdbx_strand_id
1 'polypeptide(L)'
;MQKGELLAAVLRTFAISIGFALIGLFAGQWVPPALFLPLIIVEFILLIVVFFVRKAKKISYSFLFFFTFISGLTLFPVMSYYVSSIGAYTVLVVFGVTAVIFTVLSIYAWKTKRDLSFMGSILMSALLALILVWIIHMIFNLGGMAILVITIISILIFSGFIIYDINKIKHGYHDEKDIPLLALNLYLDFLNLFLDLLRLVKILSDD
;
A
#
# COMPACT_ATOMS: atom_id res chain seq x y z
N MET A 1 -3.76 -3.74 -26.81
CA MET A 1 -3.28 -2.47 -26.24
C MET A 1 -1.75 -2.44 -26.24
N GLN A 2 -1.13 -1.32 -26.60
CA GLN A 2 0.32 -1.18 -26.51
C GLN A 2 0.75 -1.14 -25.04
N LYS A 3 1.94 -1.64 -24.69
CA LYS A 3 2.42 -1.69 -23.29
C LYS A 3 2.36 -0.33 -22.57
N GLY A 4 2.67 0.76 -23.28
CA GLY A 4 2.58 2.12 -22.73
C GLY A 4 1.15 2.57 -22.43
N GLU A 5 0.21 2.24 -23.30
CA GLU A 5 -1.23 2.50 -23.08
C GLU A 5 -1.76 1.72 -21.88
N LEU A 6 -1.32 0.46 -21.72
CA LEU A 6 -1.66 -0.35 -20.56
C LEU A 6 -1.16 0.25 -19.26
N LEU A 7 0.11 0.66 -19.22
CA LEU A 7 0.65 1.33 -18.05
C LEU A 7 -0.14 2.60 -17.73
N ALA A 8 -0.41 3.45 -18.73
CA ALA A 8 -1.17 4.68 -18.53
C ALA A 8 -2.58 4.41 -17.99
N ALA A 9 -3.28 3.39 -18.52
CA ALA A 9 -4.59 2.99 -18.05
C ALA A 9 -4.57 2.46 -16.61
N VAL A 10 -3.55 1.65 -16.26
CA VAL A 10 -3.36 1.15 -14.89
C VAL A 10 -3.06 2.29 -13.92
N LEU A 11 -2.14 3.19 -14.26
CA LEU A 11 -1.80 4.34 -13.40
C LEU A 11 -2.97 5.30 -13.23
N ARG A 12 -3.76 5.55 -14.29
CA ARG A 12 -4.99 6.34 -14.20
C ARG A 12 -6.01 5.67 -13.28
N THR A 13 -6.19 4.36 -13.42
CA THR A 13 -7.12 3.59 -12.59
C THR A 13 -6.68 3.61 -11.12
N PHE A 14 -5.37 3.45 -10.87
CA PHE A 14 -4.77 3.62 -9.54
C PHE A 14 -5.03 5.01 -8.96
N ALA A 15 -4.82 6.09 -9.73
CA ALA A 15 -5.08 7.45 -9.26
C ALA A 15 -6.57 7.67 -8.92
N ILE A 16 -7.50 7.11 -9.70
CA ILE A 16 -8.93 7.13 -9.40
C ILE A 16 -9.23 6.37 -8.09
N SER A 17 -8.59 5.21 -7.88
CA SER A 17 -8.71 4.43 -6.65
C SER A 17 -8.26 5.21 -5.41
N ILE A 18 -7.19 6.02 -5.51
CA ILE A 18 -6.80 6.94 -4.44
C ILE A 18 -7.92 7.96 -4.16
N GLY A 19 -8.56 8.51 -5.20
CA GLY A 19 -9.73 9.38 -5.05
C GLY A 19 -10.88 8.72 -4.29
N PHE A 20 -11.23 7.47 -4.63
CA PHE A 20 -12.25 6.69 -3.89
C PHE A 20 -11.84 6.45 -2.44
N ALA A 21 -10.56 6.16 -2.17
CA ALA A 21 -10.07 6.02 -0.81
C ALA A 21 -10.15 7.33 -0.02
N LEU A 22 -9.86 8.48 -0.63
CA LEU A 22 -10.02 9.79 0.01
C LEU A 22 -11.49 10.10 0.33
N ILE A 23 -12.41 9.77 -0.58
CA ILE A 23 -13.86 9.89 -0.34
C ILE A 23 -14.29 8.98 0.82
N GLY A 24 -13.80 7.73 0.85
CA GLY A 24 -14.03 6.79 1.94
C GLY A 24 -13.49 7.31 3.28
N LEU A 25 -12.27 7.84 3.28
CA LEU A 25 -11.64 8.45 4.44
C LEU A 25 -12.48 9.59 5.00
N PHE A 26 -12.94 10.49 4.12
CA PHE A 26 -13.84 11.57 4.50
C PHE A 26 -15.18 11.05 5.04
N ALA A 27 -15.76 10.01 4.45
CA ALA A 27 -16.98 9.39 4.95
C ALA A 27 -16.77 8.74 6.34
N GLY A 28 -15.56 8.25 6.62
CA GLY A 28 -15.17 7.65 7.90
C GLY A 28 -15.38 8.56 9.12
N GLN A 29 -15.37 9.89 8.95
CA GLN A 29 -15.61 10.83 10.06
C GLN A 29 -17.01 10.69 10.68
N TRP A 30 -17.97 10.14 9.92
CA TRP A 30 -19.36 9.95 10.36
C TRP A 30 -19.60 8.55 10.94
N VAL A 31 -18.60 7.67 10.91
CA VAL A 31 -18.71 6.32 11.45
C VAL A 31 -18.51 6.38 12.97
N PRO A 32 -19.42 5.81 13.78
CA PRO A 32 -19.29 5.79 15.23
C PRO A 32 -17.94 5.19 15.67
N PRO A 33 -17.20 5.83 16.61
CA PRO A 33 -15.90 5.34 17.05
C PRO A 33 -15.88 3.89 17.56
N ALA A 34 -17.01 3.43 18.12
CA ALA A 34 -17.19 2.06 18.62
C ALA A 34 -17.09 0.98 17.52
N LEU A 35 -17.22 1.35 16.24
CA LEU A 35 -17.11 0.41 15.12
C LEU A 35 -15.68 0.30 14.58
N PHE A 36 -14.76 1.15 15.02
CA PHE A 36 -13.39 1.13 14.53
C PHE A 36 -12.55 0.07 15.23
N LEU A 37 -11.74 -0.62 14.42
CA LEU A 37 -10.76 -1.56 14.92
C LEU A 37 -9.51 -0.82 15.42
N PRO A 38 -8.79 -1.38 16.42
CA PRO A 38 -7.46 -0.92 16.79
C PRO A 38 -6.52 -0.79 15.59
N LEU A 39 -5.67 0.22 15.59
CA LEU A 39 -4.75 0.52 14.47
C LEU A 39 -3.91 -0.69 14.06
N ILE A 40 -3.34 -1.39 15.04
CA ILE A 40 -2.53 -2.60 14.81
C ILE A 40 -3.30 -3.69 14.05
N ILE A 41 -4.60 -3.81 14.30
CA ILE A 41 -5.47 -4.77 13.61
C ILE A 41 -5.74 -4.31 12.17
N VAL A 42 -5.98 -3.01 11.96
CA VAL A 42 -6.17 -2.45 10.62
C VAL A 42 -4.94 -2.67 9.74
N GLU A 43 -3.75 -2.36 10.27
CA GLU A 43 -2.48 -2.55 9.55
C GLU A 43 -2.22 -4.04 9.24
N PHE A 44 -2.46 -4.92 10.21
CA PHE A 44 -2.34 -6.37 9.99
C PHE A 44 -3.30 -6.87 8.91
N ILE A 45 -4.57 -6.43 8.93
CA ILE A 45 -5.57 -6.79 7.90
C ILE A 45 -5.11 -6.34 6.51
N LEU A 46 -4.52 -5.14 6.38
CA LEU A 46 -4.02 -4.66 5.08
C LEU A 46 -2.92 -5.56 4.52
N LEU A 47 -2.00 -6.06 5.36
CA LEU A 47 -0.97 -7.02 4.92
C LEU A 47 -1.59 -8.34 4.45
N ILE A 48 -2.58 -8.85 5.17
CA ILE A 48 -3.32 -10.05 4.77
C ILE A 48 -4.04 -9.83 3.44
N VAL A 49 -4.66 -8.67 3.25
CA VAL A 49 -5.32 -8.32 1.99
C VAL A 49 -4.33 -8.27 0.83
N VAL A 50 -3.14 -7.69 1.02
CA VAL A 50 -2.07 -7.70 -0.01
C VAL A 50 -1.76 -9.14 -0.43
N PHE A 51 -1.59 -10.05 0.53
CA PHE A 51 -1.30 -11.44 0.23
C PHE A 51 -2.41 -12.12 -0.61
N PHE A 52 -3.67 -11.93 -0.25
CA PHE A 52 -4.80 -12.53 -0.98
C PHE A 52 -5.00 -11.91 -2.37
N VAL A 53 -4.93 -10.58 -2.48
CA VAL A 53 -5.09 -9.87 -3.76
C VAL A 53 -4.00 -10.28 -4.74
N ARG A 54 -2.76 -10.43 -4.28
CA ARG A 54 -1.64 -10.87 -5.14
C ARG A 54 -1.79 -12.30 -5.66
N LYS A 55 -2.60 -13.13 -4.99
CA LYS A 55 -2.98 -14.47 -5.46
C LYS A 55 -4.26 -14.49 -6.30
N ALA A 56 -5.01 -13.39 -6.34
CA ALA A 56 -6.21 -13.32 -7.15
C ALA A 56 -5.86 -13.40 -8.65
N LYS A 57 -6.71 -14.06 -9.42
CA LYS A 57 -6.51 -14.17 -10.88
C LYS A 57 -7.05 -12.95 -11.62
N LYS A 58 -8.22 -12.45 -11.22
CA LYS A 58 -8.92 -11.31 -11.81
C LYS A 58 -9.89 -10.69 -10.80
N ILE A 59 -10.18 -9.41 -10.96
CA ILE A 59 -11.21 -8.68 -10.21
C ILE A 59 -11.95 -7.71 -11.15
N SER A 60 -13.14 -7.26 -10.76
CA SER A 60 -13.91 -6.24 -11.50
C SER A 60 -13.56 -4.82 -11.08
N TYR A 61 -13.84 -3.83 -11.94
CA TYR A 61 -13.75 -2.41 -11.58
C TYR A 61 -14.65 -2.04 -10.39
N SER A 62 -15.86 -2.60 -10.34
CA SER A 62 -16.79 -2.36 -9.22
C SER A 62 -16.20 -2.84 -7.90
N PHE A 63 -15.56 -4.02 -7.90
CA PHE A 63 -14.89 -4.52 -6.71
C PHE A 63 -13.70 -3.64 -6.32
N LEU A 64 -12.87 -3.22 -7.28
CA LEU A 64 -11.74 -2.31 -7.04
C LEU A 64 -12.20 -1.03 -6.33
N PHE A 65 -13.16 -0.31 -6.90
CA PHE A 65 -13.57 0.98 -6.35
C PHE A 65 -14.30 0.84 -5.03
N PHE A 66 -15.17 -0.17 -4.90
CA PHE A 66 -15.81 -0.49 -3.62
C PHE A 66 -14.77 -0.81 -2.54
N PHE A 67 -13.79 -1.66 -2.86
CA PHE A 67 -12.72 -2.00 -1.95
C PHE A 67 -11.92 -0.76 -1.53
N THR A 68 -11.53 0.10 -2.47
CA THR A 68 -10.74 1.30 -2.17
C THR A 68 -11.51 2.31 -1.31
N PHE A 69 -12.82 2.45 -1.54
CA PHE A 69 -13.69 3.27 -0.70
C PHE A 69 -13.77 2.73 0.73
N ILE A 70 -14.04 1.42 0.90
CA ILE A 70 -14.10 0.80 2.23
C ILE A 70 -12.73 0.88 2.92
N SER A 71 -11.64 0.65 2.18
CA SER A 71 -10.28 0.80 2.71
C SER A 71 -10.02 2.22 3.19
N GLY A 72 -10.45 3.25 2.46
CA GLY A 72 -10.36 4.64 2.93
C GLY A 72 -11.15 4.87 4.22
N LEU A 73 -12.37 4.36 4.26
CA LEU A 73 -13.27 4.47 5.43
C LEU A 73 -12.67 3.83 6.68
N THR A 74 -12.06 2.65 6.55
CA THR A 74 -11.42 1.95 7.69
C THR A 74 -10.11 2.59 8.13
N LEU A 75 -9.47 3.40 7.29
CA LEU A 75 -8.24 4.13 7.60
C LEU A 75 -8.48 5.42 8.38
N PHE A 76 -9.71 5.90 8.50
CA PHE A 76 -10.03 7.11 9.26
C PHE A 76 -9.44 7.17 10.68
N PRO A 77 -9.59 6.15 11.55
CA PRO A 77 -8.97 6.16 12.87
C PRO A 77 -7.43 6.18 12.80
N VAL A 78 -6.84 5.50 11.82
CA VAL A 78 -5.39 5.48 11.60
C VAL A 78 -4.90 6.88 11.24
N MET A 79 -5.58 7.55 10.31
CA MET A 79 -5.24 8.92 9.92
C MET A 79 -5.46 9.91 11.07
N SER A 80 -6.55 9.77 11.82
CA SER A 80 -6.83 10.61 12.98
C SER A 80 -5.74 10.51 14.04
N TYR A 81 -5.23 9.29 14.29
CA TYR A 81 -4.11 9.06 15.19
C TYR A 81 -2.85 9.80 14.74
N TYR A 82 -2.40 9.61 13.50
CA TYR A 82 -1.20 10.29 12.99
C TYR A 82 -1.38 11.81 12.92
N VAL A 83 -2.55 12.31 12.52
CA VAL A 83 -2.83 13.76 12.52
C VAL A 83 -2.72 14.34 13.93
N SER A 84 -3.23 13.63 14.95
CA SER A 84 -3.14 14.08 16.35
C SER A 84 -1.73 13.99 16.93
N SER A 85 -0.94 13.01 16.47
CA SER A 85 0.38 12.70 17.03
C SER A 85 1.52 13.51 16.39
N ILE A 86 1.52 13.65 15.06
CA ILE A 86 2.60 14.33 14.31
C ILE A 86 2.14 15.57 13.53
N GLY A 87 0.84 15.90 13.59
CA GLY A 87 0.25 17.07 12.94
C GLY A 87 -0.21 16.83 11.50
N ALA A 88 -1.30 17.50 11.11
CA ALA A 88 -1.91 17.36 9.77
C ALA A 88 -0.95 17.73 8.62
N TYR A 89 -0.14 18.79 8.80
CA TYR A 89 0.84 19.20 7.80
C TYR A 89 1.87 18.09 7.52
N THR A 90 2.39 17.46 8.58
CA THR A 90 3.36 16.36 8.46
C THR A 90 2.76 15.17 7.72
N VAL A 91 1.51 14.80 8.03
CA VAL A 91 0.80 13.71 7.32
C VAL A 91 0.69 14.00 5.83
N LEU A 92 0.35 15.23 5.45
CA LEU A 92 0.30 15.65 4.03
C LEU A 92 1.67 15.62 3.35
N VAL A 93 2.73 16.07 4.05
CA VAL A 93 4.11 15.99 3.55
C VAL A 93 4.51 14.53 3.32
N VAL A 94 4.22 13.64 4.26
CA VAL A 94 4.52 12.20 4.13
C VAL A 94 3.79 11.60 2.94
N PHE A 95 2.51 11.93 2.74
CA PHE A 95 1.76 11.49 1.55
C PHE A 95 2.42 11.97 0.24
N GLY A 96 2.84 13.25 0.19
CA GLY A 96 3.58 13.80 -0.94
C GLY A 96 4.91 13.09 -1.19
N VAL A 97 5.67 12.78 -0.13
CA VAL A 97 6.91 12.00 -0.21
C VAL A 97 6.63 10.59 -0.73
N THR A 98 5.57 9.92 -0.27
CA THR A 98 5.16 8.61 -0.80
C THR A 98 4.87 8.69 -2.30
N ALA A 99 4.14 9.73 -2.76
CA ALA A 99 3.87 9.95 -4.17
C ALA A 99 5.13 10.16 -5.01
N VAL A 100 6.11 10.90 -4.49
CA VAL A 100 7.42 11.07 -5.14
C VAL A 100 8.17 9.75 -5.22
N ILE A 101 8.25 8.99 -4.11
CA ILE A 101 8.92 7.67 -4.09
C ILE A 101 8.26 6.73 -5.11
N PHE A 102 6.93 6.59 -5.06
CA PHE A 102 6.17 5.77 -5.99
C PHE A 102 6.46 6.15 -7.45
N THR A 103 6.47 7.45 -7.76
CA THR A 103 6.74 7.96 -9.11
C THR A 103 8.16 7.64 -9.56
N VAL A 104 9.16 7.89 -8.72
CA VAL A 104 10.57 7.61 -9.02
C VAL A 104 10.79 6.11 -9.27
N LEU A 105 10.26 5.25 -8.40
CA LEU A 105 10.35 3.80 -8.52
C LEU A 105 9.62 3.29 -9.78
N SER A 106 8.45 3.85 -10.08
CA SER A 106 7.69 3.51 -11.29
C SER A 106 8.45 3.87 -12.56
N ILE A 107 9.04 5.08 -12.62
CA ILE A 107 9.87 5.50 -13.77
C ILE A 107 11.08 4.59 -13.91
N TYR A 108 11.76 4.28 -12.80
CA TYR A 108 12.90 3.36 -12.79
C TYR A 108 12.52 1.98 -13.34
N ALA A 109 11.46 1.38 -12.81
CA ALA A 109 10.96 0.06 -13.21
C ALA A 109 10.48 0.03 -14.67
N TRP A 110 9.89 1.12 -15.16
CA TRP A 110 9.50 1.22 -16.56
C TRP A 110 10.69 1.39 -17.51
N LYS A 111 11.71 2.16 -17.11
CA LYS A 111 12.90 2.38 -17.95
C LYS A 111 13.87 1.20 -17.93
N THR A 112 13.87 0.40 -16.87
CA THR A 112 14.81 -0.73 -16.76
C THR A 112 14.60 -1.75 -17.88
N LYS A 113 15.70 -2.22 -18.47
CA LYS A 113 15.69 -3.25 -19.53
C LYS A 113 15.70 -4.67 -18.97
N ARG A 114 16.01 -4.82 -17.68
CA ARG A 114 16.06 -6.12 -17.00
C ARG A 114 14.63 -6.60 -16.73
N ASP A 115 14.39 -7.88 -16.99
CA ASP A 115 13.20 -8.55 -16.49
C ASP A 115 13.37 -8.82 -14.99
N LEU A 116 12.48 -8.27 -14.19
CA LEU A 116 12.48 -8.39 -12.73
C LEU A 116 11.45 -9.41 -12.24
N SER A 117 10.94 -10.28 -13.10
CA SER A 117 10.00 -11.34 -12.77
C SER A 117 10.45 -12.24 -11.62
N PHE A 118 11.77 -12.46 -11.47
CA PHE A 118 12.36 -13.22 -10.36
C PHE A 118 12.06 -12.63 -8.98
N MET A 119 11.79 -11.32 -8.88
CA MET A 119 11.48 -10.66 -7.61
C MET A 119 10.15 -11.13 -7.01
N GLY A 120 9.23 -11.66 -7.83
CA GLY A 120 7.90 -12.04 -7.38
C GLY A 120 7.90 -13.08 -6.25
N SER A 121 8.75 -14.12 -6.34
CA SER A 121 8.86 -15.14 -5.29
C SER A 121 9.53 -14.62 -4.02
N ILE A 122 10.56 -13.78 -4.18
CA ILE A 122 11.31 -13.16 -3.07
C ILE A 122 10.42 -12.18 -2.29
N LEU A 123 9.68 -11.32 -2.99
CA LEU A 123 8.79 -10.36 -2.34
C LEU A 123 7.59 -11.04 -1.67
N MET A 124 7.08 -12.12 -2.27
CA MET A 124 6.01 -12.91 -1.66
C MET A 124 6.46 -13.62 -0.39
N SER A 125 7.68 -14.19 -0.37
CA SER A 125 8.22 -14.80 0.85
C SER A 125 8.54 -13.74 1.92
N ALA A 126 9.06 -12.58 1.52
CA ALA A 126 9.29 -11.46 2.42
C ALA A 126 7.98 -10.92 3.04
N LEU A 127 6.91 -10.80 2.25
CA LEU A 127 5.59 -10.42 2.73
C LEU A 127 5.04 -11.42 3.76
N LEU A 128 5.20 -12.73 3.50
CA LEU A 128 4.81 -13.76 4.46
C LEU A 128 5.61 -13.66 5.77
N ALA A 129 6.92 -13.43 5.69
CA ALA A 129 7.76 -13.20 6.85
C ALA A 129 7.30 -11.95 7.63
N LEU A 130 6.97 -10.86 6.92
CA LEU A 130 6.46 -9.63 7.52
C LEU A 130 5.14 -9.89 8.27
N ILE A 131 4.20 -10.63 7.67
CA ILE A 131 2.94 -11.03 8.32
C ILE A 131 3.20 -11.81 9.62
N LEU A 132 4.14 -12.76 9.61
CA LEU A 132 4.51 -13.53 10.80
C LEU A 132 5.09 -12.63 11.90
N VAL A 133 5.93 -11.67 11.53
CA VAL A 133 6.52 -10.71 12.48
C VAL A 133 5.44 -9.82 13.11
N TRP A 134 4.42 -9.41 12.36
CA TRP A 134 3.26 -8.68 12.92
C TRP A 134 2.45 -9.51 13.91
N ILE A 135 2.28 -10.81 13.67
CA ILE A 135 1.64 -11.72 14.62
C ILE A 135 2.44 -11.79 15.92
N ILE A 136 3.77 -11.92 15.83
CA ILE A 136 4.66 -11.90 16.99
C ILE A 136 4.52 -10.57 17.73
N HIS A 137 4.48 -9.44 17.01
CA HIS A 137 4.32 -8.13 17.63
C HIS A 137 2.99 -8.00 18.39
N MET A 138 1.88 -8.52 17.85
CA MET A 138 0.58 -8.50 18.55
C MET A 138 0.57 -9.31 19.85
N ILE A 139 1.33 -10.41 19.93
CA ILE A 139 1.34 -11.29 21.11
C ILE A 139 2.36 -10.82 22.16
N PHE A 140 3.55 -10.42 21.71
CA PHE A 140 4.69 -10.14 22.58
C PHE A 140 4.96 -8.65 22.79
N ASN A 141 4.25 -7.77 22.10
CA ASN A 141 4.41 -6.31 22.15
C ASN A 141 5.88 -5.87 22.03
N LEU A 142 6.48 -6.13 20.87
CA LEU A 142 7.87 -5.77 20.58
C LEU A 142 8.17 -4.28 20.86
N GLY A 143 9.34 -3.98 21.41
CA GLY A 143 9.76 -2.61 21.73
C GLY A 143 10.03 -1.72 20.51
N GLY A 144 10.17 -0.41 20.75
CA GLY A 144 10.27 0.62 19.69
C GLY A 144 11.37 0.37 18.65
N MET A 145 12.56 -0.06 19.07
CA MET A 145 13.66 -0.38 18.14
C MET A 145 13.31 -1.53 17.18
N ALA A 146 12.60 -2.56 17.66
CA ALA A 146 12.16 -3.66 16.79
C ALA A 146 11.11 -3.17 15.79
N ILE A 147 10.15 -2.34 16.23
CA ILE A 147 9.13 -1.75 15.35
C ILE A 147 9.77 -0.88 14.27
N LEU A 148 10.79 -0.09 14.62
CA LEU A 148 11.55 0.71 13.67
C LEU A 148 12.17 -0.17 12.57
N VAL A 149 12.87 -1.23 12.96
CA VAL A 149 13.49 -2.16 11.99
C VAL A 149 12.43 -2.83 11.10
N ILE A 150 11.33 -3.28 11.69
CA ILE A 150 10.21 -3.89 10.94
C ILE A 150 9.63 -2.90 9.93
N THR A 151 9.48 -1.63 10.32
CA THR A 151 8.96 -0.56 9.47
C THR A 151 9.89 -0.29 8.29
N ILE A 152 11.21 -0.21 8.51
CA ILE A 152 12.19 -0.05 7.43
C ILE A 152 12.15 -1.23 6.47
N ILE A 153 12.08 -2.46 6.98
CA ILE A 153 11.96 -3.66 6.15
C ILE A 153 10.68 -3.62 5.32
N SER A 154 9.56 -3.23 5.92
CA SER A 154 8.27 -3.10 5.25
C SER A 154 8.32 -2.07 4.10
N ILE A 155 8.92 -0.89 4.34
CA ILE A 155 9.18 0.13 3.32
C ILE A 155 9.94 -0.44 2.13
N LEU A 156 10.99 -1.23 2.37
CA LEU A 156 11.77 -1.86 1.31
C LEU A 156 10.97 -2.91 0.55
N ILE A 157 10.15 -3.70 1.23
CA ILE A 157 9.28 -4.71 0.62
C ILE A 157 8.26 -4.04 -0.31
N PHE A 158 7.52 -3.04 0.17
CA PHE A 158 6.51 -2.34 -0.63
C PHE A 158 7.12 -1.51 -1.76
N SER A 159 8.29 -0.90 -1.54
CA SER A 159 9.07 -0.28 -2.61
C SER A 159 9.48 -1.31 -3.68
N GLY A 160 9.90 -2.50 -3.26
CA GLY A 160 10.20 -3.62 -4.14
C GLY A 160 8.99 -4.10 -4.93
N PHE A 161 7.81 -4.16 -4.31
CA PHE A 161 6.56 -4.49 -4.98
C PHE A 161 6.17 -3.46 -6.04
N ILE A 162 6.32 -2.16 -5.78
CA ILE A 162 6.09 -1.11 -6.80
C ILE A 162 6.98 -1.35 -8.03
N ILE A 163 8.27 -1.60 -7.81
CA ILE A 163 9.21 -1.91 -8.90
C ILE A 163 8.75 -3.15 -9.66
N TYR A 164 8.42 -4.22 -8.94
CA TYR A 164 8.01 -5.49 -9.51
C TYR A 164 6.72 -5.37 -10.33
N ASP A 165 5.69 -4.72 -9.80
CA ASP A 165 4.39 -4.61 -10.45
C ASP A 165 4.45 -3.73 -11.71
N ILE A 166 5.21 -2.64 -11.69
CA ILE A 166 5.43 -1.80 -12.89
C ILE A 166 6.26 -2.57 -13.94
N ASN A 167 7.30 -3.30 -13.52
CA ASN A 167 8.09 -4.12 -14.42
C ASN A 167 7.26 -5.27 -15.03
N LYS A 168 6.36 -5.86 -14.24
CA LYS A 168 5.43 -6.91 -14.67
C LYS A 168 4.43 -6.38 -15.70
N ILE A 169 3.89 -5.18 -15.53
CA ILE A 169 3.03 -4.54 -16.56
C ILE A 169 3.80 -4.37 -17.88
N LYS A 170 5.10 -4.04 -17.81
CA LYS A 170 5.96 -3.88 -18.98
C LYS A 170 6.30 -5.20 -19.68
N HIS A 171 6.65 -6.25 -18.95
CA HIS A 171 7.18 -7.49 -19.52
C HIS A 171 6.15 -8.62 -19.62
N GLY A 172 5.08 -8.56 -18.84
CA GLY A 172 4.02 -9.56 -18.82
C GLY A 172 3.05 -9.46 -19.99
N TYR A 173 2.32 -10.55 -20.20
CA TYR A 173 1.16 -10.61 -21.09
C TYR A 173 -0.09 -10.27 -20.27
N HIS A 174 -0.60 -9.06 -20.50
CA HIS A 174 -1.75 -8.51 -19.78
C HIS A 174 -2.74 -7.92 -20.77
N ASP A 175 -4.01 -8.17 -20.53
CA ASP A 175 -5.10 -7.58 -21.29
C ASP A 175 -5.79 -6.47 -20.47
N GLU A 176 -6.65 -5.70 -21.13
CA GLU A 176 -7.46 -4.65 -20.48
C GLU A 176 -8.27 -5.16 -19.29
N LYS A 177 -8.70 -6.43 -19.33
CA LYS A 177 -9.44 -7.09 -18.25
C LYS A 177 -8.64 -7.23 -16.94
N ASP A 178 -7.31 -7.12 -17.00
CA ASP A 178 -6.42 -7.27 -15.85
C ASP A 178 -6.13 -5.92 -15.17
N ILE A 179 -6.49 -4.80 -15.81
CA ILE A 179 -6.27 -3.43 -15.31
C ILE A 179 -6.76 -3.24 -13.87
N PRO A 180 -7.98 -3.70 -13.47
CA PRO A 180 -8.45 -3.50 -12.11
C PRO A 180 -7.54 -4.15 -11.06
N LEU A 181 -7.07 -5.37 -11.34
CA LEU A 181 -6.20 -6.11 -10.43
C LEU A 181 -4.82 -5.47 -10.34
N LEU A 182 -4.26 -5.04 -11.47
CA LEU A 182 -2.97 -4.35 -11.53
C LEU A 182 -3.03 -3.02 -10.76
N ALA A 183 -4.11 -2.26 -10.93
CA ALA A 183 -4.32 -1.02 -10.19
C ALA A 183 -4.53 -1.25 -8.69
N LEU A 184 -5.21 -2.34 -8.30
CA LEU A 184 -5.38 -2.69 -6.89
C LEU A 184 -4.04 -3.04 -6.22
N ASN A 185 -3.16 -3.76 -6.91
CA ASN A 185 -1.82 -4.07 -6.38
C ASN A 185 -1.03 -2.78 -6.12
N LEU A 186 -0.99 -1.86 -7.10
CA LEU A 186 -0.32 -0.57 -6.94
C LEU A 186 -0.94 0.28 -5.82
N TYR A 187 -2.28 0.24 -5.67
CA TYR A 187 -2.99 0.90 -4.57
C TYR A 187 -2.54 0.36 -3.21
N LEU A 188 -2.49 -0.97 -3.06
CA LEU A 188 -2.08 -1.59 -1.80
C LEU A 188 -0.61 -1.33 -1.50
N ASP A 189 0.28 -1.33 -2.50
CA ASP A 189 1.69 -1.01 -2.27
C ASP A 189 1.90 0.43 -1.84
N PHE A 190 1.23 1.35 -2.54
CA PHE A 190 1.26 2.76 -2.20
C PHE A 190 0.74 2.99 -0.78
N LEU A 191 -0.40 2.38 -0.44
CA LEU A 191 -1.03 2.55 0.86
C LEU A 191 -0.16 2.02 1.99
N ASN A 192 0.40 0.80 1.86
CA ASN A 192 1.25 0.26 2.91
C ASN A 192 2.55 1.05 3.04
N LEU A 193 3.18 1.44 1.92
CA LEU A 193 4.35 2.32 1.94
C LEU A 193 4.06 3.65 2.67
N PHE A 194 2.89 4.25 2.41
CA PHE A 194 2.45 5.46 3.09
C PHE A 194 2.31 5.26 4.60
N LEU A 195 1.63 4.20 5.03
CA LEU A 195 1.43 3.90 6.46
C LEU A 195 2.76 3.63 7.16
N ASP A 196 3.69 2.92 6.52
CA ASP A 196 5.01 2.67 7.09
C ASP A 196 5.86 3.94 7.16
N LEU A 197 5.78 4.85 6.18
CA LEU A 197 6.45 6.14 6.24
C LEU A 197 5.87 7.03 7.35
N LEU A 198 4.55 7.01 7.56
CA LEU A 198 3.92 7.68 8.70
C LEU A 198 4.43 7.11 10.02
N ARG A 199 4.48 5.78 10.14
CA ARG A 199 5.01 5.11 11.33
C ARG A 199 6.47 5.47 11.58
N LEU A 200 7.29 5.48 10.52
CA LEU A 200 8.70 5.85 10.59
C LEU A 200 8.86 7.28 11.12
N VAL A 201 8.18 8.26 10.52
CA VAL A 201 8.25 9.66 10.97
C VAL A 201 7.79 9.80 12.42
N LYS A 202 6.72 9.10 12.79
CA LYS A 202 6.20 9.11 14.16
C LYS A 202 7.19 8.53 15.16
N ILE A 203 7.87 7.42 14.85
CA ILE A 203 8.91 6.85 15.72
C ILE A 203 10.07 7.84 15.88
N LEU A 204 10.51 8.45 14.78
CA LEU A 204 11.61 9.41 14.78
C LEU A 204 11.28 10.76 15.43
N SER A 205 10.00 11.05 15.68
CA SER A 205 9.55 12.27 16.35
C SER A 205 9.33 12.08 17.86
N ASP A 206 9.22 10.82 18.31
CA ASP A 206 9.07 10.47 19.73
C ASP A 206 10.44 10.37 20.46
N ASP A 207 11.55 10.33 19.71
CA ASP A 207 12.95 10.37 20.19
C ASP A 207 13.47 11.82 20.31
#